data_AF-A0A8J7EXR0-F1
#
_entry.id   AF-A0A8J7EXR0-F1
#
_cell.length_a   1.000
_cell.length_b   1.000
_cell.length_c   1.000
_cell.angle_alpha   90.00
_cell.angle_beta   90.00
_cell.angle_gamma   90.00
#
_symmetry.space_group_name_H-M   'P 1'
#
loop_
_entity.id
_entity.type
_entity.pdbx_description
1 polymer ?
#
loop_
_entity_poly.entity_id
_entity_poly.type
_entity_poly.pdbx_seq_one_letter_code
_entity_poly.pdbx_strand_id
1 'polypeptide(L)' 'MSVSPQTVYDNLNLLEQEDIIKSAVYRQWAQEVLADPNVSLSWRQAIAARLNHANHLLAILTAGGDDSY' A
#
# COMPACT_ATOMS: atom_id res chain seq x y z
N MET A 1 7.68 9.32 14.38
CA MET A 1 8.33 7.99 14.24
C MET A 1 8.40 7.69 12.76
N SER A 2 9.58 7.63 12.16
CA SER A 2 9.75 7.20 10.77
C SER A 2 9.81 5.68 10.73
N VAL A 3 8.82 5.06 10.10
CA VAL A 3 8.76 3.60 9.93
C VAL A 3 9.78 3.23 8.84
N SER A 4 10.51 2.13 9.02
CA SER A 4 11.53 1.75 8.04
C SER A 4 10.88 1.39 6.69
N PRO A 5 11.51 1.67 5.53
CA PRO A 5 10.98 1.30 4.22
C PRO A 5 10.67 -0.20 4.10
N GLN A 6 11.47 -1.05 4.74
CA GLN A 6 11.22 -2.49 4.80
C GLN A 6 9.93 -2.82 5.54
N THR A 7 9.73 -2.24 6.72
CA THR A 7 8.49 -2.44 7.50
C THR A 7 7.26 -1.98 6.72
N VAL A 8 7.37 -0.85 6.01
CA VAL A 8 6.29 -0.37 5.14
C VAL A 8 6.01 -1.36 4.01
N TYR A 9 7.06 -1.86 3.35
CA TYR A 9 6.94 -2.85 2.28
C TYR A 9 6.28 -4.16 2.74
N ASP A 10 6.61 -4.62 3.95
CA ASP A 10 6.03 -5.83 4.55
C ASP A 10 4.57 -5.61 4.96
N ASN A 11 4.26 -4.46 5.57
CA ASN A 11 2.88 -4.10 5.94
C ASN A 11 1.95 -3.99 4.72
N LEU A 12 2.47 -3.57 3.57
CA LEU A 12 1.68 -3.53 2.33
C LEU A 12 1.18 -4.92 1.87
N ASN A 13 1.78 -6.03 2.32
CA ASN A 13 1.25 -7.38 2.07
C ASN A 13 0.02 -7.72 2.90
N LEU A 14 -0.23 -6.98 3.97
CA LEU A 14 -1.30 -7.28 4.92
C LEU A 14 -2.57 -6.47 4.63
N LEU A 15 -2.54 -5.61 3.60
CA LEU A 15 -3.65 -4.70 3.26
C LEU A 15 -4.99 -5.39 3.00
N GLU A 16 -4.96 -6.65 2.57
CA GLU A 16 -6.17 -7.45 2.30
C GLU A 16 -6.62 -8.29 3.49
N GLN A 17 -5.76 -8.46 4.49
CA GLN A 17 -5.99 -9.31 5.66
C GLN A 17 -6.40 -8.50 6.89
N GLU A 18 -6.09 -7.21 6.91
CA GLU A 18 -6.30 -6.30 8.02
C GLU A 18 -7.53 -5.41 7.83
N ASP A 19 -8.06 -4.90 8.94
CA ASP A 19 -9.19 -3.96 8.95
C ASP A 19 -8.88 -2.69 8.13
N ILE A 20 -9.92 -2.12 7.52
CA ILE A 20 -9.91 -0.88 6.72
C ILE A 20 -9.06 0.22 7.38
N ILE A 21 -9.16 0.41 8.71
CA ILE A 21 -8.40 1.45 9.42
C ILE A 21 -6.90 1.18 9.35
N LYS A 22 -6.44 -0.05 9.66
CA LYS A 22 -5.02 -0.40 9.59
C LYS A 22 -4.50 -0.30 8.15
N SER A 23 -5.32 -0.75 7.21
CA SER A 23 -5.01 -0.69 5.79
C SER A 23 -4.91 0.75 5.26
N ALA A 24 -5.63 1.72 5.85
CA ALA A 24 -5.44 3.14 5.56
C ALA A 24 -4.12 3.66 6.13
N VAL A 25 -3.75 3.27 7.36
CA VAL A 25 -2.48 3.66 7.98
C VAL A 25 -1.27 3.15 7.19
N TYR A 26 -1.29 1.90 6.73
CA TYR A 26 -0.22 1.34 5.91
C TYR A 26 -0.07 2.06 4.56
N ARG A 27 -1.19 2.48 3.95
CA ARG A 27 -1.17 3.33 2.74
C ARG A 27 -0.58 4.71 3.03
N GLN A 28 -0.87 5.31 4.18
CA GLN A 28 -0.26 6.58 4.58
C GLN A 28 1.27 6.45 4.72
N TRP A 29 1.75 5.43 5.42
CA TRP A 29 3.20 5.21 5.57
C TRP A 29 3.89 4.97 4.24
N ALA A 30 3.24 4.29 3.29
CA ALA A 30 3.76 4.14 1.94
C ALA A 30 3.93 5.50 1.24
N GLN A 31 2.95 6.41 1.36
CA GLN A 31 3.07 7.75 0.79
C GLN A 31 4.20 8.58 1.44
N GLU A 32 4.37 8.47 2.75
CA GLU A 32 5.45 9.14 3.47
C GLU A 32 6.83 8.67 2.98
N VAL A 33 7.02 7.36 2.78
CA VAL A 33 8.27 6.80 2.25
C VAL A 33 8.51 7.20 0.79
N LEU A 34 7.46 7.32 -0.03
CA LEU A 34 7.58 7.77 -1.41
C LEU A 34 7.96 9.25 -1.52
N ALA A 35 7.50 10.07 -0.58
CA ALA A 35 7.79 11.49 -0.51
C ALA A 35 9.18 11.81 0.08
N ASP A 36 9.81 10.86 0.80
CA ASP A 36 11.13 11.08 1.42
C ASP A 36 12.27 10.98 0.39
N PRO A 37 13.01 12.07 0.11
CA PRO A 37 14.13 12.05 -0.82
C PRO A 37 15.34 11.26 -0.28
N ASN A 38 15.42 11.00 1.02
CA ASN A 38 16.51 10.24 1.64
C ASN A 38 16.33 8.72 1.48
N VAL A 39 15.14 8.27 1.09
CA VAL A 39 14.87 6.85 0.82
C VAL A 39 15.43 6.49 -0.55
N SER A 40 16.15 5.36 -0.61
CA SER A 40 16.76 4.90 -1.86
C SER A 40 15.71 4.73 -2.95
N LEU A 41 16.11 5.01 -4.20
CA LEU A 41 15.24 4.86 -5.35
C LEU A 41 14.66 3.43 -5.45
N SER A 42 15.48 2.42 -5.15
CA SER A 42 15.04 1.02 -5.14
C SER A 42 13.89 0.75 -4.17
N TRP A 43 13.94 1.31 -2.96
CA TRP A 43 12.87 1.18 -1.98
C TRP A 43 11.61 1.90 -2.42
N ARG A 44 11.74 3.13 -2.93
CA ARG A 44 10.58 3.89 -3.44
C ARG A 44 9.89 3.16 -4.60
N GLN A 45 10.65 2.58 -5.52
CA GLN A 45 10.11 1.78 -6.61
C GLN A 45 9.40 0.52 -6.12
N ALA A 46 10.02 -0.23 -5.19
CA ALA A 46 9.43 -1.45 -4.64
C ALA A 46 8.11 -1.17 -3.90
N ILE A 47 8.07 -0.11 -3.11
CA ILE A 47 6.88 0.33 -2.36
C ILE A 47 5.80 0.83 -3.33
N ALA A 48 6.15 1.64 -4.33
CA ALA A 48 5.20 2.13 -5.33
C ALA A 48 4.56 0.98 -6.12
N ALA A 49 5.35 0.00 -6.56
CA ALA A 49 4.86 -1.17 -7.28
C ALA A 49 3.86 -1.96 -6.42
N ARG A 50 4.21 -2.22 -5.16
CA ARG A 50 3.34 -3.00 -4.26
C ARG A 50 2.07 -2.24 -3.88
N LEU A 51 2.16 -0.94 -3.62
CA LEU A 51 1.01 -0.09 -3.33
C LEU A 51 0.05 -0.04 -4.53
N ASN A 52 0.57 0.09 -5.76
CA ASN A 52 -0.25 0.06 -6.96
C ASN A 52 -0.96 -1.29 -7.15
N HIS A 53 -0.26 -2.40 -6.92
CA HIS A 53 -0.87 -3.72 -6.99
C HIS A 53 -2.02 -3.88 -5.99
N ALA A 54 -1.80 -3.49 -4.73
CA ALA A 54 -2.84 -3.57 -3.70
C ALA A 54 -4.05 -2.66 -4.01
N ASN A 55 -3.83 -1.48 -4.57
CA ASN A 55 -4.92 -0.59 -5.00
C ASN A 55 -5.70 -1.17 -6.18
N HIS A 56 -5.01 -1.84 -7.12
CA HIS A 56 -5.65 -2.50 -8.25
C HIS A 56 -6.54 -3.66 -7.79
N LEU A 57 -6.06 -4.49 -6.85
CA LEU A 57 -6.85 -5.58 -6.26
C LEU A 57 -8.10 -5.05 -5.54
N LEU A 58 -7.95 -3.98 -4.75
CA LEU A 58 -9.09 -3.32 -4.10
C LEU A 58 -10.12 -2.80 -5.12
N ALA A 59 -9.65 -2.22 -6.22
CA ALA A 59 -10.52 -1.73 -7.29
C ALA A 59 -11.30 -2.87 -7.95
N ILE A 60 -10.65 -4.02 -8.22
CA ILE A 60 -11.33 -5.22 -8.74
C ILE A 60 -12.39 -5.72 -7.76
N LEU A 61 -12.05 -5.86 -6.48
CA LEU A 61 -12.98 -6.34 -5.45
C LEU A 61 -14.19 -5.42 -5.29
N THR A 62 -13.98 -4.11 -5.43
CA THR A 62 -15.05 -3.11 -5.30
C THR A 62 -15.91 -3.05 -6.56
N ALA A 63 -15.32 -3.19 -7.75
CA ALA A 63 -16.04 -3.17 -9.03
C ALA A 63 -16.87 -4.46 -9.26
N GLY A 64 -16.35 -5.63 -8.88
CA GLY A 64 -17.07 -6.91 -9.05
C GLY A 64 -18.26 -7.11 -8.11
N GLY A 65 -18.47 -6.24 -7.12
CA GLY A 65 -19.59 -6.29 -6.19
C GLY A 65 -20.91 -5.71 -6.75
N ASP A 66 -20.86 -5.00 -7.87
CA ASP A 66 -22.01 -4.25 -8.43
C ASP A 66 -22.57 -4.86 -9.74
N ASP A 67 -21.90 -5.85 -10.33
CA ASP A 67 -22.29 -6.48 -11.61
C ASP A 67 -23.30 -7.63 -11.43
N SER A 68 -24.37 -7.41 -10.66
CA SER A 68 -25.58 -8.24 -10.71
C SER A 68 -26.66 -7.49 -11.51
N TYR A 69 -26.69 -7.72 -12.84
CA TYR A 69 -27.76 -7.29 -13.74
C TYR A 69 -28.84 -8.36 -13.90
#